data_AF-A0A1A8LDF6-F1
#
_entry.id   AF-A0A1A8LDF6-F1
#
_cell.length_a   1.000
_cell.length_b   1.000
_cell.length_c   1.000
_cell.angle_alpha   90.00
_cell.angle_beta   90.00
_cell.angle_gamma   90.00
#
_symmetry.space_group_name_H-M   'P 1'
#
loop_
_entity.id
_entity.type
_entity.pdbx_description
1 polymer ?
#
loop_
_entity_poly.entity_id
_entity_poly.type
_entity_poly.pdbx_seq_one_letter_code
_entity_poly.pdbx_strand_id
1 'polypeptide(L)'
;IVQAHPVHLTLPSLVEIDSEVCPRRILVSNLPKMNTEILLNKLEIHFSKTKNGGGEVDVCDYLPDSGTVVIVFIKENVAKHLVKTEFHEVKLNQTKHKVRVTPFLNGKITNLQTKMSMCPRTVLLTGIPDIMEQETLQDLLEIHFQKNGNGGGEIEAILYNPLGQNLLALFGNTLEEERDEE
;
A
#
# COMPACT_ATOMS: atom_id res chain seq x y z
N ILE A 1 39.21 -11.75 -10.38
CA ILE A 1 38.39 -11.89 -11.61
C ILE A 1 36.98 -11.47 -11.22
N VAL A 2 36.37 -10.55 -11.96
CA VAL A 2 34.99 -10.11 -11.71
C VAL A 2 34.03 -11.24 -12.09
N GLN A 3 33.06 -11.53 -11.24
CA GLN A 3 32.09 -12.62 -11.43
C GLN A 3 30.67 -12.09 -11.39
N ALA A 4 29.84 -12.53 -12.33
CA ALA A 4 28.42 -12.20 -12.42
C ALA A 4 27.57 -13.35 -11.87
N HIS A 5 26.62 -13.01 -10.99
CA HIS A 5 25.72 -13.96 -10.35
C HIS A 5 24.26 -13.51 -10.50
N PRO A 6 23.31 -14.45 -10.67
CA PRO A 6 21.89 -14.13 -10.64
C PRO A 6 21.46 -13.64 -9.25
N VAL A 7 20.69 -12.56 -9.22
CA VAL A 7 20.06 -12.10 -7.97
C VAL A 7 18.81 -12.91 -7.70
N HIS A 8 18.61 -13.29 -6.44
CA HIS A 8 17.41 -13.97 -5.99
C HIS A 8 16.73 -13.16 -4.90
N LEU A 9 15.40 -13.08 -4.96
CA LEU A 9 14.57 -12.46 -3.93
C LEU A 9 13.62 -13.48 -3.32
N THR A 10 13.39 -13.36 -2.02
CA THR A 10 12.35 -14.10 -1.33
C THR A 10 11.01 -13.45 -1.67
N LEU A 11 10.19 -14.13 -2.46
CA LEU A 11 8.85 -13.67 -2.83
C LEU A 11 7.77 -14.56 -2.22
N PRO A 12 6.61 -14.03 -1.84
CA PRO A 12 5.45 -14.84 -1.50
C PRO A 12 5.07 -15.78 -2.66
N SER A 13 4.88 -17.06 -2.35
CA SER A 13 4.40 -18.09 -3.29
C SER A 13 2.97 -18.55 -2.99
N LEU A 14 2.54 -18.47 -1.74
CA LEU A 14 1.18 -18.76 -1.30
C LEU A 14 0.83 -17.85 -0.12
N VAL A 15 -0.38 -17.30 -0.14
CA VAL A 15 -0.97 -16.57 1.00
C VAL A 15 -2.37 -17.14 1.23
N GLU A 16 -2.59 -17.74 2.38
CA GLU A 16 -3.92 -18.15 2.85
C GLU A 16 -4.35 -17.23 3.98
N ILE A 17 -5.59 -16.76 3.90
CA ILE A 17 -6.16 -15.80 4.83
C ILE A 17 -7.45 -16.39 5.36
N ASP A 18 -7.48 -16.66 6.66
CA ASP A 18 -8.73 -16.94 7.36
C ASP A 18 -9.44 -15.62 7.64
N SER A 19 -10.69 -15.53 7.23
CA SER A 19 -11.45 -14.28 7.22
C SER A 19 -12.80 -14.43 7.90
N GLU A 20 -13.13 -13.50 8.78
CA GLU A 20 -14.41 -13.44 9.50
C GLU A 20 -15.08 -12.06 9.34
N VAL A 21 -16.41 -12.06 9.31
CA VAL A 21 -17.18 -10.80 9.27
C VAL A 21 -17.26 -10.21 10.67
N CYS A 22 -16.78 -8.99 10.84
CA CYS A 22 -16.88 -8.27 12.11
C CYS A 22 -18.33 -7.85 12.38
N PRO A 23 -18.95 -8.24 13.51
CA PRO A 23 -20.35 -7.93 13.80
C PRO A 23 -20.60 -6.48 14.23
N ARG A 24 -19.53 -5.71 14.48
CA ARG A 24 -19.57 -4.33 14.98
C ARG A 24 -19.01 -3.30 13.99
N ARG A 25 -18.37 -3.72 12.91
CA ARG A 25 -17.69 -2.82 11.98
C ARG A 25 -18.30 -2.88 10.60
N ILE A 26 -18.41 -1.72 9.96
CA ILE A 26 -18.76 -1.59 8.56
C ILE A 26 -17.70 -0.80 7.82
N LEU A 27 -17.60 -1.05 6.52
CA LEU A 27 -16.82 -0.25 5.60
C LEU A 27 -17.77 0.59 4.73
N VAL A 28 -17.51 1.89 4.65
CA VAL A 28 -18.27 2.83 3.85
C VAL A 28 -17.40 3.32 2.68
N SER A 29 -17.90 3.14 1.46
CA SER A 29 -17.24 3.50 0.20
C SER A 29 -18.17 4.34 -0.68
N ASN A 30 -17.69 4.73 -1.86
CA ASN A 30 -18.35 5.67 -2.77
C ASN A 30 -18.59 7.04 -2.11
N LEU A 31 -17.54 7.58 -1.48
CA LEU A 31 -17.55 8.82 -0.73
C LEU A 31 -17.27 10.01 -1.66
N PRO A 32 -17.88 11.19 -1.44
CA PRO A 32 -17.56 12.38 -2.21
C PRO A 32 -16.17 12.92 -1.84
N LYS A 33 -15.51 13.58 -2.80
CA LYS A 33 -14.28 14.33 -2.54
C LYS A 33 -14.63 15.59 -1.74
N MET A 34 -14.31 15.60 -0.46
CA MET A 34 -14.49 16.74 0.45
C MET A 34 -13.53 16.62 1.64
N ASN A 35 -13.50 17.64 2.50
CA ASN A 35 -12.69 17.61 3.72
C ASN A 35 -13.02 16.37 4.60
N THR A 36 -11.98 15.63 4.97
CA THR A 36 -12.07 14.35 5.70
C THR A 36 -12.72 14.48 7.07
N GLU A 37 -12.40 15.52 7.84
CA GLU A 37 -13.00 15.73 9.17
C GLU A 37 -14.51 15.96 9.08
N ILE A 38 -14.94 16.79 8.12
CA ILE A 38 -16.36 17.05 7.88
C ILE A 38 -17.06 15.77 7.42
N LEU A 39 -16.43 15.00 6.52
CA LEU A 39 -16.98 13.73 6.03
C LEU A 39 -17.20 12.74 7.18
N LEU A 40 -16.17 12.52 8.02
CA LEU A 40 -16.24 11.61 9.17
C LEU A 40 -17.35 12.01 10.14
N ASN A 41 -17.41 13.29 10.50
CA ASN A 41 -18.44 13.82 11.40
C ASN A 41 -19.86 13.61 10.83
N LYS A 42 -20.08 13.88 9.53
CA LYS A 42 -21.40 13.67 8.89
C LYS A 42 -21.78 12.20 8.84
N LEU A 43 -20.83 11.31 8.56
CA LEU A 43 -21.08 9.87 8.53
C LEU A 43 -21.38 9.35 9.94
N GLU A 44 -20.62 9.76 10.94
CA GLU A 44 -20.86 9.41 12.34
C GLU A 44 -22.26 9.84 12.80
N ILE A 45 -22.65 11.09 12.53
CA ILE A 45 -24.00 11.61 12.83
C ILE A 45 -25.08 10.84 12.04
N HIS A 46 -24.80 10.41 10.81
CA HIS A 46 -25.77 9.67 10.01
C HIS A 46 -26.00 8.26 10.56
N PHE A 47 -24.91 7.54 10.82
CA PHE A 47 -24.96 6.14 11.26
C PHE A 47 -25.15 5.99 12.78
N SER A 48 -25.07 7.06 13.56
CA SER A 48 -25.53 7.05 14.97
C SER A 48 -27.06 6.99 15.12
N LYS A 49 -27.80 7.34 14.06
CA LYS A 49 -29.27 7.44 14.09
C LYS A 49 -29.93 6.09 13.81
N THR A 50 -30.71 5.60 14.76
CA THR A 50 -31.50 4.36 14.63
C THR A 50 -32.49 4.38 13.47
N LYS A 51 -33.05 5.56 13.12
CA LYS A 51 -33.92 5.73 11.94
C LYS A 51 -33.25 5.39 10.61
N ASN A 52 -31.92 5.42 10.55
CA ASN A 52 -31.13 5.06 9.39
C ASN A 52 -30.63 3.60 9.46
N GLY A 53 -31.16 2.79 10.38
CA GLY A 53 -30.66 1.44 10.67
C GLY A 53 -29.36 1.42 11.47
N GLY A 54 -28.89 2.59 11.92
CA GLY A 54 -27.67 2.78 12.66
C GLY A 54 -27.79 2.55 14.17
N GLY A 55 -26.76 2.94 14.91
CA GLY A 55 -26.67 2.81 16.36
C GLY A 55 -25.46 3.56 16.90
N GLU A 56 -25.31 3.60 18.23
CA GLU A 56 -24.21 4.31 18.88
C GLU A 56 -22.85 3.93 18.30
N VAL A 57 -22.15 4.95 17.79
CA VAL A 57 -20.84 4.83 17.14
C VAL A 57 -19.76 4.96 18.22
N ASP A 58 -18.82 4.03 18.19
CA ASP A 58 -17.63 4.01 19.03
C ASP A 58 -16.49 4.78 18.34
N VAL A 59 -16.25 4.46 17.06
CA VAL A 59 -15.14 5.01 16.26
C VAL A 59 -15.59 5.22 14.81
N CYS A 60 -15.11 6.29 14.18
CA CYS A 60 -15.33 6.62 12.78
C CYS A 60 -14.02 7.12 12.15
N ASP A 61 -13.32 6.26 11.41
CA ASP A 61 -11.96 6.53 10.91
C ASP A 61 -11.87 6.44 9.39
N TYR A 62 -11.06 7.31 8.79
CA TYR A 62 -10.76 7.28 7.36
C TYR A 62 -9.54 6.39 7.10
N LEU A 63 -9.64 5.54 6.08
CA LEU A 63 -8.55 4.70 5.56
C LEU A 63 -7.99 5.36 4.29
N PRO A 64 -6.82 6.03 4.35
CA PRO A 64 -6.23 6.72 3.20
C PRO A 64 -5.93 5.77 2.04
N ASP A 65 -5.41 4.58 2.35
CA ASP A 65 -4.97 3.59 1.36
C ASP A 65 -6.08 3.13 0.41
N SER A 66 -7.32 3.05 0.91
CA SER A 66 -8.49 2.60 0.14
C SER A 66 -9.50 3.70 -0.16
N GLY A 67 -9.34 4.90 0.42
CA GLY A 67 -10.30 6.00 0.31
C GLY A 67 -11.68 5.68 0.90
N THR A 68 -11.72 4.87 1.96
CA THR A 68 -12.96 4.39 2.60
C THR A 68 -13.02 4.79 4.07
N VAL A 69 -14.21 4.76 4.66
CA VAL A 69 -14.39 5.02 6.11
C VAL A 69 -14.78 3.74 6.83
N VAL A 70 -14.15 3.47 7.97
CA VAL A 70 -14.54 2.40 8.89
C VAL A 70 -15.38 3.00 10.00
N ILE A 71 -16.55 2.42 10.26
CA ILE A 71 -17.39 2.80 11.39
C ILE A 71 -17.53 1.59 12.31
N VAL A 72 -17.20 1.82 13.59
CA VAL A 72 -17.29 0.84 14.67
C VAL A 72 -18.49 1.22 15.55
N PHE A 73 -19.37 0.26 15.80
CA PHE A 73 -20.52 0.44 16.68
C PHE A 73 -20.28 -0.17 18.05
N ILE A 74 -20.83 0.45 19.10
CA ILE A 74 -20.81 -0.09 20.46
C ILE A 74 -21.59 -1.40 20.51
N LYS A 75 -22.79 -1.44 19.90
CA LYS A 75 -23.67 -2.61 19.90
C LYS A 75 -23.37 -3.54 18.73
N GLU A 76 -23.32 -4.83 19.05
CA GLU A 76 -23.32 -5.88 18.06
C GLU A 76 -24.64 -5.92 17.27
N ASN A 77 -24.57 -6.40 16.03
CA ASN A 77 -25.69 -6.54 15.08
C ASN A 77 -26.12 -5.27 14.33
N VAL A 78 -25.72 -4.07 14.73
CA VAL A 78 -26.00 -2.85 13.94
C VAL A 78 -25.39 -2.98 12.53
N ALA A 79 -24.13 -3.42 12.46
CA ALA A 79 -23.43 -3.63 11.20
C ALA A 79 -24.18 -4.57 10.24
N LYS A 80 -24.71 -5.69 10.75
CA LYS A 80 -25.46 -6.67 9.94
C LYS A 80 -26.68 -6.06 9.25
N HIS A 81 -27.40 -5.15 9.92
CA HIS A 81 -28.58 -4.50 9.34
C HIS A 81 -28.17 -3.50 8.25
N LEU A 82 -27.16 -2.68 8.53
CA LEU A 82 -26.66 -1.69 7.57
C LEU A 82 -26.11 -2.33 6.29
N VAL A 83 -25.40 -3.46 6.43
CA VAL A 83 -24.86 -4.24 5.30
C VAL A 83 -25.97 -4.84 4.43
N LYS A 84 -27.10 -5.27 5.01
CA LYS A 84 -28.23 -5.80 4.22
C LYS A 84 -28.85 -4.76 3.29
N THR A 85 -28.88 -3.49 3.70
CA THR A 85 -29.40 -2.40 2.87
C THR A 85 -28.41 -2.00 1.77
N GLU A 86 -27.10 -2.26 1.99
CA GLU A 86 -25.96 -1.96 1.11
C GLU A 86 -25.79 -0.47 0.75
N PHE A 87 -26.81 0.22 0.26
CA PHE A 87 -26.73 1.62 -0.16
C PHE A 87 -27.53 2.54 0.75
N HIS A 88 -26.90 3.61 1.21
CA HIS A 88 -27.49 4.58 2.14
C HIS A 88 -27.43 5.99 1.56
N GLU A 89 -28.54 6.72 1.61
CA GLU A 89 -28.57 8.14 1.25
C GLU A 89 -28.17 9.01 2.44
N VAL A 90 -26.92 9.47 2.42
CA VAL A 90 -26.37 10.34 3.46
C VAL A 90 -26.47 11.79 3.02
N LYS A 91 -26.98 12.67 3.89
CA LYS A 91 -26.89 14.12 3.67
C LYS A 91 -25.47 14.59 3.98
N LEU A 92 -24.68 14.81 2.94
CA LEU A 92 -23.35 15.39 3.04
C LEU A 92 -23.46 16.82 2.49
N ASN A 93 -23.20 17.82 3.35
CA ASN A 93 -23.47 19.24 3.06
C ASN A 93 -24.94 19.52 2.69
N GLN A 94 -25.19 20.14 1.54
CA GLN A 94 -26.53 20.50 1.04
C GLN A 94 -27.13 19.44 0.10
N THR A 95 -26.38 18.39 -0.22
CA THR A 95 -26.74 17.37 -1.19
C THR A 95 -26.87 15.99 -0.55
N LYS A 96 -27.73 15.14 -1.13
CA LYS A 96 -27.79 13.73 -0.75
C LYS A 96 -26.79 12.95 -1.58
N HIS A 97 -26.00 12.12 -0.92
CA HIS A 97 -25.01 11.25 -1.56
C HIS A 97 -25.32 9.80 -1.22
N LYS A 98 -25.30 8.95 -2.24
CA LYS A 98 -25.50 7.51 -2.10
C LYS A 98 -24.16 6.86 -1.77
N VAL A 99 -23.95 6.50 -0.51
CA VAL A 99 -22.75 5.76 -0.07
C VAL A 99 -23.03 4.26 -0.07
N ARG A 100 -21.99 3.45 -0.21
CA ARG A 100 -22.08 1.99 -0.16
C ARG A 100 -21.50 1.47 1.15
N VAL A 101 -22.22 0.59 1.81
CA VAL A 101 -21.90 -0.05 3.08
C VAL A 101 -21.67 -1.53 2.86
N THR A 102 -20.48 -2.01 3.18
CA THR A 102 -20.08 -3.41 3.05
C THR A 102 -19.61 -3.96 4.41
N PRO A 103 -19.65 -5.29 4.62
CA PRO A 103 -19.14 -5.86 5.86
C PRO A 103 -17.64 -5.59 6.01
N PHE A 104 -17.20 -5.32 7.23
CA PHE A 104 -15.78 -5.28 7.54
C PHE A 104 -15.29 -6.70 7.80
N LEU A 105 -14.24 -7.12 7.08
CA LEU A 105 -13.63 -8.43 7.22
C LEU A 105 -12.38 -8.31 8.09
N ASN A 106 -12.32 -9.06 9.18
CA ASN A 106 -11.05 -9.32 9.85
C ASN A 106 -10.38 -10.46 9.10
N GLY A 107 -9.14 -10.25 8.67
CA GLY A 107 -8.32 -11.28 8.04
C GLY A 107 -7.10 -11.60 8.89
N LYS A 108 -6.80 -12.88 9.08
CA LYS A 108 -5.54 -13.34 9.63
C LYS A 108 -4.84 -14.21 8.59
N ILE A 109 -3.61 -13.86 8.26
CA ILE A 109 -2.76 -14.72 7.44
C ILE A 109 -2.49 -16.00 8.24
N THR A 110 -2.98 -17.14 7.77
CA THR A 110 -2.82 -18.45 8.41
C THR A 110 -1.66 -19.22 7.81
N ASN A 111 -1.33 -18.94 6.55
CA ASN A 111 -0.24 -19.60 5.85
C ASN A 111 0.40 -18.60 4.89
N LEU A 112 1.70 -18.36 5.06
CA LEU A 112 2.52 -17.62 4.12
C LEU A 112 3.67 -18.53 3.72
N GLN A 113 3.68 -18.97 2.47
CA GLN A 113 4.83 -19.66 1.91
C GLN A 113 5.60 -18.68 1.03
N THR A 114 6.92 -18.78 1.10
CA THR A 114 7.83 -17.97 0.29
C THR A 114 8.73 -18.88 -0.53
N LYS A 115 9.09 -18.41 -1.72
CA LYS A 115 10.10 -19.07 -2.56
C LYS A 115 11.20 -18.09 -2.94
N MET A 116 12.42 -18.60 -3.08
CA MET A 116 13.48 -17.86 -3.74
C MET A 116 13.17 -17.81 -5.24
N SER A 117 13.06 -16.60 -5.78
CA SER A 117 12.82 -16.35 -7.20
C SER A 117 13.99 -15.58 -7.79
N MET A 118 14.48 -16.03 -8.95
CA MET A 118 15.50 -15.31 -9.70
C MET A 118 14.93 -14.01 -10.26
N CYS A 119 15.66 -12.91 -10.12
CA CYS A 119 15.35 -11.62 -10.74
C CYS A 119 15.84 -11.63 -12.19
N PRO A 120 14.93 -11.64 -13.18
CA PRO A 120 15.33 -11.80 -14.58
C PRO A 120 16.12 -10.61 -15.15
N ARG A 121 16.05 -9.44 -14.49
CA ARG A 121 16.68 -8.18 -14.95
C ARG A 121 17.75 -7.66 -13.99
N THR A 122 18.24 -8.50 -13.07
CA THR A 122 19.19 -8.05 -12.04
C THR A 122 20.35 -9.03 -11.90
N VAL A 123 21.55 -8.49 -11.96
CA VAL A 123 22.81 -9.24 -11.83
C VAL A 123 23.62 -8.67 -10.66
N LEU A 124 24.23 -9.55 -9.88
CA LEU A 124 25.17 -9.20 -8.83
C LEU A 124 26.59 -9.40 -9.36
N LEU A 125 27.37 -8.33 -9.38
CA LEU A 125 28.79 -8.38 -9.70
C LEU A 125 29.62 -8.46 -8.42
N THR A 126 30.56 -9.40 -8.38
CA THR A 126 31.45 -9.64 -7.23
C THR A 126 32.90 -9.73 -7.67
N GLY A 127 33.85 -9.60 -6.74
CA GLY A 127 35.28 -9.65 -7.04
C GLY A 127 35.80 -8.43 -7.81
N ILE A 128 35.09 -7.29 -7.68
CA ILE A 128 35.52 -5.99 -8.19
C ILE A 128 36.65 -5.49 -7.28
N PRO A 129 37.84 -5.19 -7.83
CA PRO A 129 38.96 -4.70 -7.04
C PRO A 129 38.78 -3.22 -6.70
N ASP A 130 39.15 -2.83 -5.48
CA ASP A 130 39.12 -1.44 -5.03
C ASP A 130 40.39 -0.71 -5.49
N ILE A 131 40.34 -0.14 -6.69
CA ILE A 131 41.50 0.46 -7.38
C ILE A 131 41.34 1.95 -7.68
N MET A 132 40.15 2.50 -7.46
CA MET A 132 39.81 3.90 -7.75
C MET A 132 38.59 4.33 -6.93
N GLU A 133 38.22 5.61 -7.00
CA GLU A 133 37.05 6.13 -6.30
C GLU A 133 35.75 5.43 -6.71
N GLN A 134 34.86 5.24 -5.74
CA GLN A 134 33.64 4.45 -5.85
C GLN A 134 32.73 4.91 -7.00
N GLU A 135 32.50 6.22 -7.12
CA GLU A 135 31.65 6.81 -8.15
C GLU A 135 32.25 6.58 -9.54
N THR A 136 33.56 6.82 -9.70
CA THR A 136 34.26 6.59 -10.96
C THR A 136 34.22 5.11 -11.37
N LEU A 137 34.41 4.20 -10.41
CA LEU A 137 34.35 2.76 -10.68
C LEU A 137 32.93 2.32 -11.08
N GLN A 138 31.91 2.87 -10.42
CA GLN A 138 30.51 2.61 -10.73
C GLN A 138 30.17 3.08 -12.16
N ASP A 139 30.54 4.30 -12.53
CA ASP A 139 30.31 4.85 -13.87
C ASP A 139 30.99 4.01 -14.95
N LEU A 140 32.25 3.59 -14.72
CA LEU A 140 32.98 2.75 -15.66
C LEU A 140 32.34 1.37 -15.82
N LEU A 141 31.82 0.78 -14.74
CA LEU A 141 31.08 -0.48 -14.79
C LEU A 141 29.79 -0.31 -15.59
N GLU A 142 29.03 0.76 -15.34
CA GLU A 142 27.80 1.05 -16.06
C GLU A 142 28.06 1.19 -17.57
N ILE A 143 29.02 2.05 -17.95
CA ILE A 143 29.44 2.25 -19.33
C ILE A 143 29.94 0.93 -19.95
N HIS A 144 30.66 0.10 -19.20
CA HIS A 144 31.16 -1.18 -19.71
C HIS A 144 30.01 -2.10 -20.10
N PHE A 145 28.99 -2.25 -19.26
CA PHE A 145 27.87 -3.15 -19.52
C PHE A 145 26.82 -2.57 -20.47
N GLN A 146 26.74 -1.24 -20.64
CA GLN A 146 25.91 -0.62 -21.69
C GLN A 146 26.51 -0.76 -23.10
N LYS A 147 27.81 -1.01 -23.23
CA LYS A 147 28.45 -1.20 -24.55
C LYS A 147 28.02 -2.51 -25.20
N ASN A 148 27.57 -2.39 -26.45
CA ASN A 148 27.27 -3.54 -27.31
C ASN A 148 28.47 -4.49 -27.41
N GLY A 149 28.25 -5.77 -27.14
CA GLY A 149 29.28 -6.82 -27.22
C GLY A 149 29.86 -7.29 -25.88
N ASN A 150 29.58 -6.60 -24.77
CA ASN A 150 30.01 -7.01 -23.42
C ASN A 150 28.96 -7.84 -22.66
N GLY A 151 27.91 -8.31 -23.36
CA GLY A 151 26.85 -9.15 -22.78
C GLY A 151 25.89 -8.43 -21.83
N GLY A 152 25.96 -7.10 -21.74
CA GLY A 152 24.99 -6.27 -21.03
C GLY A 152 23.97 -5.61 -21.96
N GLY A 153 23.35 -4.53 -21.50
CA GLY A 153 22.29 -3.79 -22.19
C GLY A 153 22.00 -2.46 -21.50
N GLU A 154 20.84 -1.86 -21.76
CA GLU A 154 20.39 -0.66 -21.05
C GLU A 154 20.29 -0.91 -19.54
N ILE A 155 20.83 0.01 -18.75
CA ILE A 155 20.90 -0.12 -17.29
C ILE A 155 19.91 0.87 -16.69
N GLU A 156 18.87 0.35 -16.02
CA GLU A 156 17.90 1.19 -15.30
C GLU A 156 18.50 1.79 -14.02
N ALA A 157 19.36 1.03 -13.32
CA ALA A 157 20.05 1.45 -12.12
C ALA A 157 21.29 0.59 -11.88
N ILE A 158 22.33 1.19 -11.31
CA ILE A 158 23.52 0.51 -10.81
C ILE A 158 23.80 0.97 -9.38
N LEU A 159 24.25 0.03 -8.54
CA LEU A 159 24.67 0.32 -7.18
C LEU A 159 25.94 -0.47 -6.88
N TYR A 160 27.02 0.24 -6.58
CA TYR A 160 28.29 -0.37 -6.18
C TYR A 160 28.52 -0.20 -4.68
N ASN A 161 28.60 -1.31 -3.95
CA ASN A 161 28.96 -1.35 -2.52
C ASN A 161 30.35 -2.00 -2.32
N PRO A 162 31.39 -1.22 -1.98
CA PRO A 162 32.70 -1.77 -1.65
C PRO A 162 32.66 -2.70 -0.43
N LEU A 163 33.61 -3.65 -0.37
CA LEU A 163 33.72 -4.56 0.77
C LEU A 163 33.99 -3.78 2.07
N GLY A 164 33.22 -4.09 3.12
CA GLY A 164 33.37 -3.44 4.43
C GLY A 164 32.66 -2.09 4.54
N GLN A 165 31.97 -1.63 3.50
CA GLN A 165 31.11 -0.45 3.55
C GLN A 165 29.63 -0.82 3.66
N ASN A 166 28.85 0.12 4.20
CA ASN A 166 27.40 0.03 4.29
C ASN A 166 26.80 1.15 3.42
N LEU A 167 25.84 0.81 2.58
CA LEU A 167 25.02 1.77 1.87
C LEU A 167 23.65 1.87 2.53
N LEU A 168 23.18 3.10 2.67
CA LEU A 168 21.83 3.40 3.15
C LEU A 168 20.95 3.71 1.94
N ALA A 169 19.87 2.95 1.77
CA ALA A 169 18.80 3.30 0.84
C ALA A 169 17.73 4.08 1.61
N LEU A 170 17.62 5.38 1.36
CA LEU A 170 16.54 6.20 1.90
C LEU A 170 15.43 6.27 0.84
N PHE A 171 14.30 5.61 1.13
CA PHE A 171 13.13 5.67 0.26
C PHE A 171 12.34 6.94 0.57
N GLY A 172 12.15 7.81 -0.42
CA GLY A 172 11.26 8.96 -0.30
C GLY A 172 9.80 8.51 -0.34
N ASN A 173 8.95 9.13 0.48
CA ASN A 173 7.50 8.97 0.32
C ASN A 173 7.07 9.63 -1.00
N THR A 174 6.26 8.93 -1.79
CA THR A 174 5.43 9.52 -2.84
C THR A 174 4.31 10.34 -2.20
N LEU A 175 4.64 11.43 -1.51
CA LEU A 175 3.67 12.48 -1.27
C LEU A 175 3.63 13.30 -2.55
N GLU A 176 2.49 13.24 -3.25
CA GLU A 176 2.21 14.13 -4.37
C GLU A 176 2.45 15.56 -3.91
N GLU A 177 3.36 16.26 -4.59
CA GLU A 177 3.51 17.70 -4.44
C GLU A 177 2.16 18.33 -4.80
N GLU A 178 1.45 18.87 -3.81
CA GLU A 178 0.35 19.78 -4.03
C GLU A 178 0.92 20.95 -4.85
N ARG A 179 0.62 20.95 -6.15
CA ARG A 179 0.85 22.10 -7.01
C ARG A 179 -0.08 23.21 -6.53
N ASP A 180 0.48 24.13 -5.75
CA ASP A 180 -0.05 25.47 -5.60
C ASP A 180 -0.02 26.12 -7.00
N GLU A 181 -1.17 26.17 -7.67
CA GLU A 181 -1.39 27.07 -8.81
C GLU A 181 -2.03 28.36 -8.27
N GLU A 182 -1.29 29.46 -8.43
CA GLU A 182 -1.68 30.86 -8.17
C GLU A 182 -2.96 31.31 -8.91
#